data_AF-A0A365T5Q0-F1
#
_entry.id   AF-A0A365T5Q0-F1
#
_cell.length_a   1.000
_cell.length_b   1.000
_cell.length_c   1.000
_cell.angle_alpha   90.00
_cell.angle_beta   90.00
_cell.angle_gamma   90.00
#
_symmetry.space_group_name_H-M   'P 1'
#
loop_
_entity.id
_entity.type
_entity.pdbx_description
1 polymer ?
#
loop_
_entity_poly.entity_id
_entity_poly.type
_entity_poly.pdbx_seq_one_letter_code
_entity_poly.pdbx_strand_id
1 'polypeptide(L)'
;MPSDKNSSSTDRARRTVLKGLGFSAGLAAVGIPGAAAADPDSSEPGSTYSLPPLSYDYDALEPSIDAQIMKLHHDKHHQGYVE
;
A
#
# COMPACT_ATOMS: atom_id res chain seq x y z
N MET A 1 6.56 42.02 -0.25
CA MET A 1 5.28 41.29 -0.36
C MET A 1 5.33 40.09 0.59
N PRO A 2 4.69 40.13 1.77
CA PRO A 2 4.56 38.97 2.64
C PRO A 2 3.34 38.13 2.23
N SER A 3 3.53 36.84 1.98
CA SER A 3 2.45 35.88 1.70
C SER A 3 2.08 35.14 2.99
N ASP A 4 0.97 35.55 3.59
CA ASP A 4 0.31 34.86 4.68
C ASP A 4 -0.56 33.69 4.18
N LYS A 5 -0.86 32.81 5.14
CA LYS A 5 -2.00 31.87 5.24
C LYS A 5 -1.80 30.44 4.72
N ASN A 6 -1.12 29.67 5.59
CA ASN A 6 -1.50 28.30 5.95
C ASN A 6 -3.02 28.23 6.23
N SER A 7 -3.79 27.49 5.43
CA SER A 7 -5.23 27.26 5.64
C SER A 7 -5.62 25.85 5.24
N SER A 8 -5.44 24.90 6.16
CA SER A 8 -5.87 23.49 6.02
C SER A 8 -6.85 23.11 7.14
N SER A 9 -7.85 23.98 7.37
CA SER A 9 -8.94 23.72 8.34
C SER A 9 -10.09 22.87 7.76
N THR A 10 -10.09 22.62 6.45
CA THR A 10 -11.19 21.91 5.75
C THR A 10 -11.03 20.38 5.77
N ASP A 11 -9.84 19.87 6.11
CA ASP A 11 -9.55 18.43 6.05
C ASP A 11 -10.16 17.65 7.23
N ARG A 12 -10.33 18.32 8.38
CA ARG A 12 -10.80 17.68 9.62
C ARG A 12 -12.32 17.49 9.70
N ALA A 13 -13.10 18.19 8.88
CA ALA A 13 -14.58 18.13 8.90
C ALA A 13 -15.17 16.94 8.11
N ARG A 14 -14.35 16.14 7.44
CA ARG A 14 -14.82 15.02 6.59
C ARG A 14 -14.93 13.69 7.31
N ARG A 15 -14.45 13.60 8.56
CA ARG A 15 -14.30 12.34 9.31
C ARG A 15 -15.30 12.16 10.47
N THR A 16 -16.41 12.89 10.43
CA THR A 16 -17.36 12.98 11.54
C THR A 16 -18.66 12.22 11.22
N VAL A 17 -18.78 11.06 11.88
CA VAL A 17 -20.01 10.43 12.40
C VAL A 17 -20.80 9.55 11.41
N LEU A 18 -20.55 8.24 11.40
CA LEU A 18 -21.03 7.19 12.32
C LEU A 18 -22.39 6.61 11.87
N LYS A 19 -22.32 5.39 11.38
CA LYS A 19 -23.40 4.52 10.90
C LYS A 19 -23.87 3.67 12.08
N GLY A 20 -25.18 3.64 12.36
CA GLY A 20 -25.75 2.86 13.46
C GLY A 20 -27.25 2.58 13.32
N LEU A 21 -27.65 1.41 13.83
CA LEU A 21 -28.99 0.82 14.00
C LEU A 21 -29.61 0.00 12.84
N GLY A 22 -29.90 -1.28 13.14
CA GLY A 22 -30.81 -2.14 12.38
C GLY A 22 -30.65 -3.64 12.67
N PHE A 23 -31.15 -4.11 13.82
CA PHE A 23 -31.32 -5.53 14.14
C PHE A 23 -32.73 -5.94 13.69
N SER A 24 -32.87 -6.80 12.68
CA SER A 24 -34.17 -7.39 12.33
C SER A 24 -34.01 -8.79 11.76
N ALA A 25 -34.52 -9.76 12.52
CA ALA A 25 -34.73 -11.15 12.14
C ALA A 25 -35.82 -11.27 11.05
N GLY A 26 -35.65 -12.21 10.13
CA GLY A 26 -36.69 -12.56 9.15
C GLY A 26 -36.25 -13.72 8.25
N LEU A 27 -36.82 -14.90 8.47
CA LEU A 27 -36.54 -16.17 7.83
C LEU A 27 -37.55 -16.40 6.70
N ALA A 28 -37.12 -16.50 5.44
CA ALA A 28 -37.93 -17.05 4.34
C ALA A 28 -37.04 -17.55 3.18
N ALA A 29 -36.99 -18.87 3.04
CA ALA A 29 -36.33 -19.59 1.96
C ALA A 29 -37.27 -19.72 0.74
N VAL A 30 -36.82 -19.26 -0.43
CA VAL A 30 -37.36 -19.66 -1.74
C VAL A 30 -36.17 -19.97 -2.64
N GLY A 31 -36.11 -21.22 -3.13
CA GLY A 31 -35.02 -21.74 -3.94
C GLY A 31 -34.96 -21.17 -5.35
N ILE A 32 -33.77 -20.73 -5.75
CA ILE A 32 -33.40 -20.40 -7.13
C ILE A 32 -32.38 -21.45 -7.58
N PRO A 33 -32.66 -22.29 -8.59
CA PRO A 33 -31.63 -23.10 -9.22
C PRO A 33 -30.96 -22.26 -10.31
N GLY A 34 -29.67 -21.96 -10.14
CA GLY A 34 -28.84 -21.44 -11.23
C GLY A 34 -28.57 -19.94 -11.21
N ALA A 35 -27.70 -19.52 -10.29
CA ALA A 35 -26.70 -18.51 -10.58
C ALA A 35 -25.40 -19.01 -9.96
N ALA A 36 -24.40 -19.24 -10.81
CA ALA A 36 -23.11 -19.82 -10.46
C ALA A 36 -22.56 -19.20 -9.18
N ALA A 37 -22.10 -20.06 -8.27
CA ALA A 37 -21.20 -19.64 -7.21
C ALA A 37 -19.99 -18.99 -7.89
N ALA A 38 -19.95 -17.66 -7.92
CA ALA A 38 -18.72 -16.95 -8.16
C ALA A 38 -17.83 -17.31 -6.97
N ASP A 39 -16.75 -18.04 -7.22
CA ASP A 39 -15.76 -18.38 -6.21
C ASP A 39 -15.31 -17.07 -5.53
N PRO A 40 -15.64 -16.83 -4.24
CA PRO A 40 -15.31 -15.57 -3.57
C PRO A 40 -13.83 -15.48 -3.17
N ASP A 41 -12.99 -16.41 -3.64
CA ASP A 41 -11.59 -16.51 -3.23
C ASP A 41 -10.69 -16.78 -4.44
N SER A 42 -10.68 -15.84 -5.38
CA SER A 42 -9.47 -15.60 -6.17
C SER A 42 -8.69 -14.46 -5.50
N SER A 43 -8.33 -14.68 -4.22
CA SER A 43 -7.20 -13.99 -3.60
C SER A 43 -5.93 -14.60 -4.19
N GLU A 44 -5.67 -14.36 -5.47
CA GLU A 44 -4.38 -14.67 -6.08
C GLU A 44 -3.32 -14.02 -5.19
N PRO A 45 -2.35 -14.78 -4.65
CA PRO A 45 -1.37 -14.23 -3.74
C PRO A 45 -0.65 -13.09 -4.45
N GLY A 46 -0.86 -11.86 -3.96
CA GLY A 46 -0.17 -10.69 -4.48
C GLY A 46 1.32 -10.98 -4.47
N SER A 47 1.96 -10.90 -5.64
CA SER A 47 3.39 -11.13 -5.77
C SER A 47 4.13 -10.13 -4.89
N THR A 48 4.67 -10.59 -3.76
CA THR A 48 5.58 -9.81 -2.94
C THR A 48 6.88 -9.63 -3.71
N TYR A 49 7.20 -8.39 -4.06
CA TYR A 49 8.50 -8.02 -4.62
C TYR A 49 9.48 -7.78 -3.47
N SER A 50 10.74 -8.16 -3.65
CA SER A 50 11.80 -7.94 -2.64
C SER A 50 13.08 -7.47 -3.30
N LEU A 51 13.85 -6.63 -2.61
CA LEU A 51 15.18 -6.24 -3.03
C LEU A 51 16.18 -7.35 -2.69
N PRO A 52 16.79 -8.04 -3.67
CA PRO A 52 17.88 -8.97 -3.39
C PRO A 52 19.10 -8.22 -2.84
N PRO A 53 19.92 -8.86 -2.00
CA PRO A 53 21.19 -8.28 -1.57
C PRO A 53 22.17 -8.18 -2.76
N LEU A 54 23.09 -7.22 -2.66
CA LEU A 54 24.22 -7.12 -3.59
C LEU A 54 25.11 -8.38 -3.49
N SER A 55 25.60 -8.85 -4.63
CA SER A 55 26.54 -9.98 -4.72
C SER A 55 28.01 -9.57 -4.48
N TYR A 56 28.25 -8.29 -4.19
CA TYR A 56 29.55 -7.68 -4.00
C TYR A 56 29.47 -6.59 -2.93
N ASP A 57 30.62 -6.26 -2.34
CA ASP A 57 30.74 -5.20 -1.33
C ASP A 57 30.51 -3.81 -1.94
N TYR A 58 30.06 -2.84 -1.15
CA TYR A 58 29.71 -1.51 -1.64
C TYR A 58 30.87 -0.75 -2.31
N ASP A 59 32.12 -1.07 -1.97
CA ASP A 59 33.35 -0.48 -2.51
C ASP A 59 33.94 -1.24 -3.71
N ALA A 60 33.35 -2.38 -4.12
CA ALA A 60 33.87 -3.22 -5.19
C ALA A 60 33.92 -2.52 -6.58
N LEU A 61 33.25 -1.38 -6.71
CA LEU A 61 33.18 -0.57 -7.94
C LEU A 61 34.08 0.67 -7.89
N GLU A 62 34.90 0.84 -6.85
CA GLU A 62 35.87 1.92 -6.79
C GLU A 62 36.99 1.77 -7.83
N PRO A 63 37.55 2.89 -8.33
CA PRO A 63 37.22 4.30 -8.03
C PRO A 63 36.07 4.86 -8.88
N SER A 64 35.40 3.99 -9.65
CA SER A 64 34.39 4.43 -10.64
C SER A 64 33.10 4.86 -9.96
N ILE A 65 32.73 4.19 -8.87
CA ILE A 65 31.56 4.53 -8.05
C ILE A 65 31.99 4.47 -6.58
N ASP A 66 31.71 5.56 -5.87
CA ASP A 66 31.97 5.68 -4.43
C ASP A 66 31.06 4.77 -3.59
N ALA A 67 31.62 4.14 -2.56
CA ALA A 67 30.89 3.19 -1.71
C ALA A 67 29.70 3.81 -0.96
N GLN A 68 29.78 5.08 -0.55
CA GLN A 68 28.68 5.79 0.12
C GLN A 68 27.51 6.00 -0.85
N ILE A 69 27.80 6.30 -2.13
CA ILE A 69 26.79 6.40 -3.18
C ILE A 69 26.10 5.05 -3.39
N MET A 70 26.86 3.95 -3.51
CA MET A 70 26.28 2.61 -3.67
C MET A 70 25.33 2.24 -2.52
N LYS A 71 25.70 2.60 -1.29
CA LYS A 71 24.86 2.37 -0.11
C LYS A 71 23.57 3.16 -0.14
N LEU A 72 23.62 4.45 -0.46
CA LEU A 72 22.42 5.28 -0.58
C LEU A 72 21.53 4.80 -1.74
N HIS A 73 22.14 4.42 -2.86
CA HIS A 73 21.43 3.92 -4.03
C HIS A 73 20.65 2.63 -3.71
N HIS A 74 21.31 1.63 -3.14
CA HIS A 74 20.68 0.35 -2.81
C HIS A 74 19.69 0.48 -1.63
N ASP A 75 20.13 1.00 -0.49
CA ASP A 75 19.38 0.91 0.77
C ASP A 75 18.26 1.95 0.89
N LYS A 76 18.30 3.02 0.08
CA LYS A 76 17.27 4.07 0.08
C LYS A 76 16.48 4.07 -1.23
N HIS A 77 17.14 4.24 -2.37
CA HIS A 77 16.41 4.42 -3.62
C HIS A 77 15.79 3.11 -4.12
N HIS A 78 16.58 2.03 -4.21
CA HIS A 78 16.04 0.73 -4.63
C HIS A 78 15.05 0.15 -3.63
N GLN A 79 15.36 0.23 -2.33
CA GLN A 79 14.44 -0.22 -1.29
C GLN A 79 13.10 0.53 -1.37
N GLY A 80 13.13 1.85 -1.58
CA GLY A 80 11.92 2.66 -1.73
C GLY A 80 11.07 2.34 -2.96
N TYR A 81 11.60 1.62 -3.97
CA TYR A 81 10.82 1.16 -5.12
C TYR A 81 10.05 -0.14 -4.87
N VAL A 82 10.48 -0.95 -3.90
CA VAL A 82 9.96 -2.31 -3.69
C VAL A 82 9.28 -2.52 -2.33
N GLU A 83 9.27 -1.50 -1.46
CA GLU A 83 8.55 -1.53 -0.19
C GLU A 83 7.02 -1.39 -0.35
#